data_AF-A0A4S4GIC3-F1
#
_entry.id   AF-A0A4S4GIC3-F1
#
_cell.length_a   1.000
_cell.length_b   1.000
_cell.length_c   1.000
_cell.angle_alpha   90.00
_cell.angle_beta   90.00
_cell.angle_gamma   90.00
#
_symmetry.space_group_name_H-M   'P 1'
#
loop_
_entity.id
_entity.type
_entity.pdbx_description
1 polymer ?
#
loop_
_entity_poly.entity_id
_entity_poly.type
_entity_poly.pdbx_seq_one_letter_code
_entity_poly.pdbx_strand_id
1 'polypeptide(L)'
;MNSEINSYKQPSQTLQKWVKVVTHFLCLGIIFILPEVLVSRSFPAGSDIPWGMYAKSLLFVAVFYINYYIIIDYCLGKRRWVLRLTGLNVVIIIVTLLCAYFLMDMHSGEMPRRVPRHVDAHADLLRRVSFLMRDVVMVILTVALSVAMKLSDYWVKLNRQRQEMEMVQHKEELESLKKQLNPHFLFNTLNSIYALIAISPDKAQQAVHELSQLLRYVLYENSPTVPIQDELTFIDNYVKLMKLRIGDKMPINVTLDSGDCNDCHIAPLLFISPVENAFKYGNTGRSGDSIDISIVCREGSIHCHIANNFIDSEKRDIASSGIGNVNLRRRLDLIYGNKAEMSTKIDGDRYIVDMIITL
;
A
#
# COMPACT_ATOMS: atom_id res chain seq x y z
N MET A 1 -6.52 3.73 27.76
CA MET A 1 -7.79 4.08 27.11
C MET A 1 -7.54 4.18 25.62
N ASN A 2 -7.65 3.03 24.91
CA ASN A 2 -7.72 2.85 23.44
C ASN A 2 -7.34 1.40 23.08
N SER A 3 -8.16 0.44 23.50
CA SER A 3 -8.05 -0.98 23.11
C SER A 3 -9.34 -1.49 22.45
N GLU A 4 -10.15 -0.60 21.89
CA GLU A 4 -11.39 -0.95 21.18
C GLU A 4 -11.49 -0.21 19.84
N ILE A 5 -10.45 -0.29 19.02
CA ILE A 5 -10.61 -0.02 17.59
C ILE A 5 -11.05 -1.34 16.96
N ASN A 6 -12.37 -1.49 16.82
CA ASN A 6 -13.09 -2.33 15.88
C ASN A 6 -12.21 -3.27 15.04
N SER A 7 -11.82 -4.40 15.63
CA SER A 7 -11.50 -5.60 14.86
C SER A 7 -12.81 -6.13 14.31
N TYR A 8 -13.22 -5.62 13.14
CA TYR A 8 -14.12 -6.36 12.27
C TYR A 8 -13.38 -7.65 11.93
N LYS A 9 -13.57 -8.70 12.75
CA LYS A 9 -13.05 -10.04 12.46
C LYS A 9 -13.64 -10.43 11.12
N GLN A 10 -12.83 -10.30 10.08
CA GLN A 10 -13.23 -10.76 8.75
C GLN A 10 -13.64 -12.22 8.88
N PRO A 11 -14.82 -12.60 8.33
CA PRO A 11 -15.29 -13.96 8.43
C PRO A 11 -14.23 -14.92 7.87
N SER A 12 -14.02 -16.04 8.55
CA SER A 12 -13.03 -17.04 8.13
C SER A 12 -13.25 -17.42 6.66
N GLN A 13 -12.19 -17.76 5.93
CA GLN A 13 -12.29 -18.15 4.52
C GLN A 13 -13.29 -19.30 4.30
N THR A 14 -13.48 -20.16 5.30
CA THR A 14 -14.48 -21.23 5.30
C THR A 14 -15.90 -20.68 5.38
N LEU A 15 -16.17 -19.71 6.26
CA LEU A 15 -17.47 -19.05 6.38
C LEU A 15 -17.84 -18.31 5.08
N GLN A 16 -16.90 -17.60 4.47
CA GLN A 16 -17.13 -16.91 3.19
C GLN A 16 -17.48 -17.87 2.05
N LYS A 17 -16.82 -19.04 1.98
CA LYS A 17 -17.16 -20.08 1.00
C LYS A 17 -18.58 -20.62 1.22
N TRP A 18 -18.96 -20.90 2.46
CA TRP A 18 -20.31 -21.38 2.79
C TRP A 18 -21.39 -20.35 2.50
N VAL A 19 -21.16 -19.08 2.88
CA VAL A 19 -22.08 -17.98 2.56
C VAL A 19 -22.28 -17.91 1.05
N LYS A 20 -21.20 -17.95 0.25
CA LYS A 20 -21.29 -17.94 -1.20
C LYS A 20 -22.12 -19.11 -1.74
N VAL A 21 -21.84 -20.34 -1.29
CA VAL A 21 -22.58 -21.54 -1.71
C VAL A 21 -24.07 -21.41 -1.37
N VAL A 22 -24.38 -21.01 -0.13
CA VAL A 22 -25.77 -20.81 0.32
C VAL A 22 -26.47 -19.73 -0.50
N THR A 23 -25.81 -18.60 -0.78
CA THR A 23 -26.37 -17.54 -1.63
C THR A 23 -26.67 -18.04 -3.04
N HIS A 24 -25.78 -18.85 -3.65
CA HIS A 24 -26.05 -19.43 -4.97
C HIS A 24 -27.29 -20.33 -4.94
N PHE A 25 -27.37 -21.27 -3.98
CA PHE A 25 -28.51 -22.17 -3.87
C PHE A 25 -29.82 -21.44 -3.56
N LEU A 26 -29.78 -20.43 -2.69
CA LEU A 26 -30.95 -19.63 -2.33
C LEU A 26 -31.45 -18.80 -3.52
N CYS A 27 -30.55 -18.13 -4.24
CA CYS A 27 -30.90 -17.37 -5.43
C CYS A 27 -31.41 -18.28 -6.57
N LEU A 28 -30.77 -19.43 -6.79
CA LEU A 28 -31.22 -20.42 -7.78
C LEU A 28 -32.61 -20.96 -7.43
N GLY A 29 -32.87 -21.27 -6.15
CA GLY A 29 -34.18 -21.74 -5.71
C GLY A 29 -35.29 -20.70 -5.87
N ILE A 30 -35.03 -19.45 -5.48
CA ILE A 30 -36.02 -18.37 -5.58
C ILE A 30 -36.31 -17.99 -7.03
N ILE A 31 -35.30 -17.92 -7.90
CA ILE A 31 -35.49 -17.46 -9.29
C ILE A 31 -35.98 -18.59 -10.20
N PHE A 32 -35.53 -19.83 -10.01
CA PHE A 32 -35.83 -20.92 -10.95
C PHE A 32 -36.90 -21.90 -10.47
N ILE A 33 -37.01 -22.15 -9.17
CA ILE A 33 -37.93 -23.17 -8.65
C ILE A 33 -39.28 -22.56 -8.25
N LEU A 34 -39.26 -21.44 -7.53
CA LEU A 34 -40.49 -20.80 -7.03
C LEU A 34 -41.50 -20.43 -8.14
N PRO A 35 -41.09 -19.85 -9.29
CA PRO A 35 -42.02 -19.52 -10.36
C PRO A 35 -42.66 -20.75 -11.00
N GLU A 36 -41.92 -21.85 -11.12
CA GLU A 36 -42.44 -23.10 -11.66
C GLU A 36 -43.45 -23.75 -10.71
N VAL A 37 -43.21 -23.68 -9.39
CA VAL A 37 -44.17 -24.14 -8.37
C VAL A 37 -45.45 -23.30 -8.36
N LEU A 38 -45.37 -21.99 -8.61
CA LEU A 38 -46.55 -21.14 -8.71
C LEU A 38 -47.37 -21.45 -9.97
N VAL A 39 -46.70 -21.69 -11.09
CA VAL A 39 -47.37 -22.01 -12.35
C VAL A 39 -47.95 -23.43 -12.32
N SER A 40 -47.28 -24.40 -11.69
CA SER A 40 -47.80 -25.77 -11.55
C SER A 40 -49.13 -25.82 -10.80
N ARG A 41 -49.33 -24.94 -9.80
CA ARG A 41 -50.61 -24.78 -9.10
C ARG A 41 -51.74 -24.21 -9.96
N SER A 42 -51.41 -23.61 -11.10
CA SER A 42 -52.42 -23.06 -12.02
C SER A 42 -53.01 -24.13 -12.95
N PHE A 43 -52.45 -25.35 -12.96
CA PHE A 43 -52.98 -26.46 -13.74
C PHE A 43 -54.06 -27.24 -12.96
N PRO A 44 -55.06 -27.82 -13.66
CA PRO A 44 -56.09 -28.66 -13.03
C PRO A 44 -55.49 -29.85 -12.26
N ALA A 45 -56.07 -30.19 -11.12
CA ALA A 45 -55.63 -31.31 -10.30
C ALA A 45 -55.59 -32.63 -11.10
N GLY A 46 -54.44 -33.31 -11.08
CA GLY A 46 -54.22 -34.58 -11.78
C GLY A 46 -53.60 -34.47 -13.18
N SER A 47 -53.20 -33.28 -13.62
CA SER A 47 -52.39 -33.10 -14.84
C SER A 47 -50.89 -33.20 -14.53
N ASP A 48 -50.16 -33.95 -15.36
CA ASP A 48 -48.70 -34.05 -15.24
C ASP A 48 -48.05 -32.70 -15.59
N ILE A 49 -47.05 -32.30 -14.80
CA ILE A 49 -46.26 -31.09 -15.09
C ILE A 49 -45.46 -31.36 -16.36
N PRO A 50 -45.59 -30.53 -17.40
CA PRO A 50 -44.93 -30.80 -18.67
C PRO A 50 -43.41 -30.73 -18.53
N TRP A 51 -42.71 -31.76 -19.03
CA TRP A 51 -41.26 -31.91 -18.92
C TRP A 51 -40.48 -30.70 -19.51
N GLY A 52 -41.08 -30.01 -20.48
CA GLY A 52 -40.54 -28.79 -21.09
C GLY A 52 -40.35 -27.63 -20.11
N MET A 53 -41.09 -27.59 -18.99
CA MET A 53 -40.89 -26.58 -17.92
C MET A 53 -39.56 -26.82 -17.21
N TYR A 54 -39.28 -28.06 -16.80
CA TYR A 54 -38.00 -28.42 -16.19
C TYR A 54 -36.82 -28.21 -17.14
N ALA A 55 -37.00 -28.49 -18.44
CA ALA A 55 -35.99 -28.22 -19.46
C ALA A 55 -35.66 -26.71 -19.59
N LYS A 56 -36.67 -25.83 -19.49
CA LYS A 56 -36.48 -24.37 -19.46
C LYS A 56 -35.75 -23.92 -18.19
N SER A 57 -36.09 -24.46 -17.03
CA SER A 57 -35.37 -24.15 -15.79
C SER A 57 -33.90 -24.55 -15.90
N LEU A 58 -33.60 -25.73 -16.44
CA LEU A 58 -32.23 -26.19 -16.69
C LEU A 58 -31.48 -25.26 -17.66
N LEU A 59 -32.15 -24.81 -18.72
CA LEU A 59 -31.59 -23.85 -19.68
C LEU A 59 -31.19 -22.54 -19.00
N PHE A 60 -32.04 -21.97 -18.15
CA PHE A 60 -31.69 -20.73 -17.44
C PHE A 60 -30.57 -20.92 -16.41
N VAL A 61 -30.53 -22.07 -15.72
CA VAL A 61 -29.39 -22.41 -14.84
C VAL A 61 -28.10 -22.53 -15.63
N ALA A 62 -28.13 -23.14 -16.82
CA ALA A 62 -26.96 -23.21 -17.70
C ALA A 62 -26.50 -21.80 -18.14
N VAL A 63 -27.44 -20.94 -18.54
CA VAL A 63 -27.17 -19.54 -18.93
C VAL A 63 -26.54 -18.76 -17.77
N PHE A 64 -27.05 -18.93 -16.55
CA PHE A 64 -26.48 -18.31 -15.35
C PHE A 64 -25.00 -18.65 -15.20
N TYR A 65 -24.65 -19.95 -15.24
CA TYR A 65 -23.28 -20.39 -15.03
C TYR A 65 -22.35 -20.07 -16.21
N ILE A 66 -22.84 -20.14 -17.45
CA ILE A 66 -22.10 -19.69 -18.64
C ILE A 66 -21.79 -18.20 -18.51
N ASN A 67 -22.76 -17.40 -18.09
CA ASN A 67 -22.55 -15.97 -17.91
C ASN A 67 -21.55 -15.69 -16.78
N TYR A 68 -21.74 -16.34 -15.64
CA TYR A 68 -20.96 -16.16 -14.42
C TYR A 68 -19.49 -16.60 -14.55
N TYR A 69 -19.22 -17.74 -15.19
CA TYR A 69 -17.87 -18.31 -15.31
C TYR A 69 -17.17 -18.03 -16.65
N ILE A 70 -17.89 -17.84 -17.75
CA ILE A 70 -17.28 -17.70 -19.08
C ILE A 70 -17.35 -16.26 -19.56
N ILE A 71 -18.56 -15.70 -19.70
CA ILE A 71 -18.74 -14.39 -20.34
C ILE A 71 -18.10 -13.29 -19.51
N ILE A 72 -18.38 -13.25 -18.22
CA ILE A 72 -17.86 -12.19 -17.34
C ILE A 72 -16.33 -12.28 -17.21
N ASP A 73 -15.77 -13.48 -16.98
CA ASP A 73 -14.33 -13.68 -16.87
C ASP A 73 -13.58 -13.40 -18.18
N TYR A 74 -14.19 -13.68 -19.33
CA TYR A 74 -13.61 -13.36 -20.64
C TYR A 74 -13.58 -11.86 -20.95
N CYS A 75 -14.52 -11.09 -20.39
CA CYS A 75 -14.66 -9.66 -20.64
C CYS A 75 -13.86 -8.80 -19.65
N LEU A 76 -13.83 -9.20 -18.38
CA LEU A 76 -13.09 -8.50 -17.33
C LEU A 76 -11.60 -8.40 -17.70
N GLY A 77 -11.03 -7.20 -17.57
CA GLY A 77 -9.60 -6.95 -17.83
C GLY A 77 -9.24 -6.57 -19.27
N LYS A 78 -10.18 -6.53 -20.22
CA LYS A 78 -9.92 -6.11 -21.62
C LYS A 78 -10.29 -4.65 -21.88
N ARG A 79 -9.63 -4.03 -22.87
CA ARG A 79 -10.02 -2.70 -23.38
C ARG A 79 -11.47 -2.76 -23.92
N ARG A 80 -12.31 -1.80 -23.49
CA ARG A 80 -13.76 -1.74 -23.75
C ARG A 80 -14.55 -2.95 -23.19
N TRP A 81 -14.20 -3.42 -21.99
CA TRP A 81 -14.87 -4.55 -21.33
C TRP A 81 -16.40 -4.41 -21.27
N VAL A 82 -16.92 -3.22 -21.00
CA VAL A 82 -18.36 -2.94 -20.93
C VAL A 82 -19.07 -3.28 -22.24
N LEU A 83 -18.52 -2.82 -23.38
CA LEU A 83 -19.11 -3.06 -24.71
C LEU A 83 -19.14 -4.54 -25.07
N ARG A 84 -18.08 -5.28 -24.71
CA ARG A 84 -18.00 -6.73 -24.96
C ARG A 84 -18.98 -7.49 -24.09
N LEU A 85 -19.07 -7.09 -22.82
CA LEU A 85 -20.00 -7.69 -21.86
C LEU A 85 -21.44 -7.47 -22.31
N THR A 86 -21.82 -6.23 -22.66
CA THR A 86 -23.18 -5.95 -23.14
C THR A 86 -23.49 -6.70 -24.43
N GLY A 87 -22.56 -6.72 -25.40
CA GLY A 87 -22.74 -7.46 -26.65
C GLY A 87 -22.95 -8.97 -26.45
N LEU A 88 -22.10 -9.62 -25.65
CA LEU A 88 -22.23 -11.06 -25.37
C LEU A 88 -23.49 -11.37 -24.55
N ASN A 89 -23.91 -10.47 -23.65
CA ASN A 89 -25.16 -10.63 -22.93
C ASN A 89 -26.38 -10.51 -23.84
N VAL A 90 -26.38 -9.59 -24.81
CA VAL A 90 -27.46 -9.52 -25.80
C VAL A 90 -27.54 -10.81 -26.63
N VAL A 91 -26.39 -11.35 -27.06
CA VAL A 91 -26.34 -12.60 -27.81
C VAL A 91 -26.88 -13.78 -26.99
N ILE A 92 -26.44 -13.96 -25.73
CA ILE A 92 -26.93 -15.07 -24.91
C ILE A 92 -28.42 -14.94 -24.60
N ILE A 93 -28.94 -13.71 -24.42
CA ILE A 93 -30.38 -13.47 -24.24
C ILE A 93 -31.16 -13.92 -25.48
N ILE A 94 -30.74 -13.51 -26.68
CA ILE A 94 -31.41 -13.88 -27.94
C ILE A 94 -31.39 -15.39 -28.13
N VAL A 95 -30.23 -16.03 -27.96
CA VAL A 95 -30.08 -17.50 -28.09
C VAL A 95 -30.98 -18.22 -27.10
N THR A 96 -31.05 -17.74 -25.85
CA THR A 96 -31.88 -18.36 -24.82
C THR A 96 -33.38 -18.25 -25.14
N LEU A 97 -33.84 -17.09 -25.64
CA LEU A 97 -35.23 -16.90 -26.04
C LEU A 97 -35.61 -17.78 -27.24
N LEU A 98 -34.70 -17.93 -28.22
CA LEU A 98 -34.91 -18.85 -29.34
C LEU A 98 -35.00 -20.30 -28.86
N CYS A 99 -34.07 -20.76 -28.02
CA CYS A 99 -34.12 -22.10 -27.44
C CYS A 99 -35.39 -22.34 -26.62
N ALA A 100 -35.81 -21.36 -25.80
CA ALA A 100 -37.04 -21.44 -25.02
C ALA A 100 -38.30 -21.49 -25.89
N TYR A 101 -38.31 -20.77 -27.02
CA TYR A 101 -39.37 -20.82 -28.02
C TYR A 101 -39.44 -22.20 -28.70
N PHE A 102 -38.30 -22.74 -29.16
CA PHE A 102 -38.24 -24.08 -29.75
C PHE A 102 -38.68 -25.18 -28.78
N LEU A 103 -38.24 -25.11 -27.51
CA LEU A 103 -38.69 -26.05 -26.46
C LEU A 103 -40.21 -25.98 -26.24
N MET A 104 -40.81 -24.79 -26.38
CA MET A 104 -42.26 -24.62 -26.28
C MET A 104 -43.00 -25.16 -27.51
N ASP A 105 -42.47 -24.91 -28.71
CA ASP A 105 -43.07 -25.35 -29.98
C ASP A 105 -43.04 -26.88 -30.13
N MET A 106 -41.89 -27.50 -29.85
CA MET A 106 -41.73 -28.97 -29.84
C MET A 106 -42.76 -29.66 -28.94
N HIS A 107 -43.05 -29.07 -27.79
CA HIS A 107 -44.00 -29.63 -26.83
C HIS A 107 -45.46 -29.33 -27.18
N SER A 108 -45.74 -28.23 -27.90
CA SER A 108 -47.10 -27.89 -28.34
C SER A 108 -47.70 -28.91 -29.33
N GLY A 109 -46.86 -29.75 -29.95
CA GLY A 109 -47.28 -30.88 -30.78
C GLY A 109 -47.78 -32.12 -30.02
N GLU A 110 -47.50 -32.23 -28.71
CA GLU A 110 -47.83 -33.40 -27.87
C GLU A 110 -49.07 -33.20 -26.97
N MET A 111 -49.56 -31.98 -26.85
CA MET A 111 -50.77 -31.71 -26.06
C MET A 111 -51.99 -32.40 -26.69
N PRO A 112 -52.76 -33.21 -25.94
CA PRO A 112 -53.96 -33.82 -26.48
C PRO A 112 -54.91 -32.71 -26.94
N ARG A 113 -55.25 -32.70 -28.23
CA ARG A 113 -56.28 -31.83 -28.83
C ARG A 113 -57.68 -32.17 -28.29
N ARG A 114 -57.89 -32.06 -26.98
CA ARG A 114 -59.18 -32.26 -26.30
C ARG A 114 -59.76 -30.94 -25.79
N VAL A 115 -59.35 -29.82 -26.38
CA VAL A 115 -60.01 -28.53 -26.18
C VAL A 115 -60.97 -28.31 -27.35
N PRO A 116 -62.26 -27.98 -27.11
CA PRO A 116 -63.24 -27.77 -28.18
C PRO A 116 -62.71 -26.77 -29.20
N ARG A 117 -63.00 -27.02 -30.48
CA ARG A 117 -62.50 -26.31 -31.67
C ARG A 117 -62.94 -24.82 -31.77
N HIS A 118 -63.39 -24.22 -30.66
CA HIS A 118 -63.88 -22.85 -30.52
C HIS A 118 -63.12 -22.06 -29.45
N VAL A 119 -61.85 -22.41 -29.17
CA VAL A 119 -60.98 -21.51 -28.40
C VAL A 119 -60.72 -20.27 -29.26
N ASP A 120 -61.12 -19.11 -28.78
CA ASP A 120 -60.87 -17.83 -29.43
C ASP A 120 -59.38 -17.69 -29.74
N ALA A 121 -59.03 -17.38 -30.99
CA ALA A 121 -57.64 -17.16 -31.40
C ALA A 121 -56.93 -16.11 -30.53
N HIS A 122 -57.70 -15.20 -29.93
CA HIS A 122 -57.26 -14.22 -28.95
C HIS A 122 -56.75 -14.84 -27.64
N ALA A 123 -57.43 -15.86 -27.08
CA ALA A 123 -57.01 -16.52 -25.84
C ALA A 123 -55.69 -17.27 -26.01
N ASP A 124 -55.50 -17.95 -27.15
CA ASP A 124 -54.24 -18.65 -27.46
C ASP A 124 -53.08 -17.68 -27.73
N LEU A 125 -53.36 -16.51 -28.33
CA LEU A 125 -52.37 -15.44 -28.49
C LEU A 125 -51.95 -14.87 -27.13
N LEU A 126 -52.90 -14.51 -26.27
CA LEU A 126 -52.63 -13.97 -24.94
C LEU A 126 -51.79 -14.95 -24.08
N ARG A 127 -52.10 -16.26 -24.15
CA ARG A 127 -51.32 -17.29 -23.45
C ARG A 127 -49.87 -17.35 -23.96
N ARG A 128 -49.65 -17.35 -25.28
CA ARG A 128 -48.29 -17.35 -25.86
C ARG A 128 -47.49 -16.11 -25.49
N VAL A 129 -48.13 -14.93 -25.54
CA VAL A 129 -47.51 -13.66 -25.13
C VAL A 129 -47.14 -13.69 -23.65
N SER A 130 -48.00 -14.22 -22.78
CA SER A 130 -47.72 -14.33 -21.34
C SER A 130 -46.50 -15.22 -21.05
N PHE A 131 -46.40 -16.39 -21.71
CA PHE A 131 -45.23 -17.26 -21.57
C PHE A 131 -43.95 -16.62 -22.11
N LEU A 132 -44.02 -15.91 -23.23
CA LEU A 132 -42.87 -15.19 -23.79
C LEU A 132 -42.41 -14.07 -22.86
N MET A 133 -43.33 -13.26 -22.33
CA MET A 133 -43.01 -12.19 -21.38
C MET A 133 -42.36 -12.74 -20.11
N ARG A 134 -42.87 -13.86 -19.59
CA ARG A 134 -42.28 -14.56 -18.46
C ARG A 134 -40.85 -15.00 -18.76
N ASP A 135 -40.62 -15.64 -19.90
CA ASP A 135 -39.29 -16.13 -20.28
C ASP A 135 -38.31 -14.96 -20.49
N VAL A 136 -38.75 -13.83 -21.05
CA VAL A 136 -37.97 -12.57 -21.14
C VAL A 136 -37.57 -12.06 -19.76
N VAL A 137 -38.53 -11.96 -18.83
CA VAL A 137 -38.26 -11.51 -17.45
C VAL A 137 -37.28 -12.44 -16.75
N MET A 138 -37.43 -13.76 -16.89
CA MET A 138 -36.53 -14.74 -16.27
C MET A 138 -35.11 -14.65 -16.80
N VAL A 139 -34.92 -14.51 -18.11
CA VAL A 139 -33.59 -14.38 -18.70
C VAL A 139 -32.92 -13.08 -18.24
N ILE A 140 -33.66 -11.97 -18.20
CA ILE A 140 -33.13 -10.68 -17.71
C ILE A 140 -32.71 -10.80 -16.24
N LEU A 141 -33.55 -11.38 -15.38
CA LEU A 141 -33.23 -11.59 -13.97
C LEU A 141 -32.02 -12.51 -13.80
N THR A 142 -31.93 -13.56 -14.61
CA THR A 142 -30.80 -14.51 -14.61
C THR A 142 -29.48 -13.82 -14.91
N VAL A 143 -29.45 -13.03 -16.00
CA VAL A 143 -28.26 -12.28 -16.42
C VAL A 143 -27.93 -11.17 -15.42
N ALA A 144 -28.93 -10.46 -14.91
CA ALA A 144 -28.72 -9.42 -13.91
C ALA A 144 -28.12 -10.00 -12.63
N LEU A 145 -28.62 -11.15 -12.17
CA LEU A 145 -28.11 -11.83 -10.99
C LEU A 145 -26.68 -12.33 -11.20
N SER A 146 -26.37 -12.99 -12.33
CA SER A 146 -25.01 -13.47 -12.59
C SER A 146 -23.99 -12.34 -12.62
N VAL A 147 -24.35 -11.21 -13.24
CA VAL A 147 -23.53 -10.00 -13.25
C VAL A 147 -23.38 -9.43 -11.84
N ALA A 148 -24.48 -9.25 -11.09
CA ALA A 148 -24.45 -8.69 -9.74
C ALA A 148 -23.58 -9.53 -8.79
N MET A 149 -23.74 -10.86 -8.79
CA MET A 149 -22.98 -11.75 -7.93
C MET A 149 -21.49 -11.73 -8.28
N LYS A 150 -21.14 -11.77 -9.57
CA LYS A 150 -19.75 -11.78 -10.00
C LYS A 150 -19.05 -10.44 -9.72
N LEU A 151 -19.75 -9.32 -9.91
CA LEU A 151 -19.25 -8.00 -9.53
C LEU A 151 -19.06 -7.89 -8.02
N SER A 152 -19.97 -8.45 -7.21
CA SER A 152 -19.83 -8.50 -5.76
C SER A 152 -18.58 -9.28 -5.33
N ASP A 153 -18.33 -10.46 -5.92
CA ASP A 153 -17.11 -11.24 -5.67
C ASP A 153 -15.83 -10.44 -6.04
N TYR A 154 -15.86 -9.76 -7.19
CA TYR A 154 -14.75 -8.94 -7.63
C TYR A 154 -14.50 -7.76 -6.68
N TRP A 155 -15.57 -7.11 -6.22
CA TRP A 155 -15.49 -5.99 -5.29
C TRP A 155 -14.91 -6.42 -3.94
N VAL A 156 -15.34 -7.55 -3.38
CA VAL A 156 -14.79 -8.11 -2.14
C VAL A 156 -13.30 -8.43 -2.31
N LYS A 157 -12.92 -9.07 -3.43
CA LYS A 157 -11.51 -9.39 -3.72
C LYS A 157 -10.65 -8.13 -3.86
N LEU A 158 -11.14 -7.13 -4.59
CA LEU A 158 -10.45 -5.86 -4.79
C LEU A 158 -10.28 -5.10 -3.48
N ASN A 159 -11.32 -5.05 -2.65
CA ASN A 159 -11.26 -4.40 -1.35
C ASN A 159 -10.24 -5.08 -0.43
N ARG A 160 -10.17 -6.41 -0.45
CA ARG A 160 -9.17 -7.16 0.30
C ARG A 160 -7.74 -6.88 -0.20
N GLN A 161 -7.52 -6.91 -1.51
CA GLN A 161 -6.21 -6.57 -2.09
C GLN A 161 -5.79 -5.14 -1.71
N ARG A 162 -6.73 -4.20 -1.74
CA ARG A 162 -6.50 -2.82 -1.31
C ARG A 162 -6.08 -2.74 0.16
N GLN A 163 -6.79 -3.41 1.06
CA GLN A 163 -6.44 -3.46 2.48
C GLN A 163 -5.06 -4.10 2.72
N GLU A 164 -4.73 -5.16 1.97
CA GLU A 164 -3.41 -5.80 2.05
C GLU A 164 -2.29 -4.84 1.59
N MET A 165 -2.52 -4.05 0.53
CA MET A 165 -1.58 -3.02 0.07
C MET A 165 -1.42 -1.87 1.07
N GLU A 166 -2.52 -1.35 1.64
CA GLU A 166 -2.48 -0.29 2.66
C GLU A 166 -1.70 -0.76 3.90
N MET A 167 -1.88 -2.01 4.33
CA MET A 167 -1.12 -2.61 5.43
C MET A 167 0.38 -2.70 5.14
N VAL A 168 0.76 -3.08 3.92
CA VAL A 168 2.17 -3.13 3.49
C VAL A 168 2.76 -1.73 3.49
N GLN A 169 2.06 -0.73 2.94
CA GLN A 169 2.50 0.66 2.92
C GLN A 169 2.74 1.20 4.32
N HIS A 170 1.80 1.03 5.25
CA HIS A 170 1.97 1.48 6.63
C HIS A 170 3.14 0.78 7.34
N LYS A 171 3.36 -0.50 7.05
CA LYS A 171 4.52 -1.23 7.58
C LYS A 171 5.83 -0.65 7.05
N GLU A 172 5.90 -0.34 5.76
CA GLU A 172 7.07 0.26 5.12
C GLU A 172 7.34 1.67 5.65
N GLU A 173 6.31 2.50 5.80
CA GLU A 173 6.41 3.83 6.42
C GLU A 173 6.97 3.72 7.85
N LEU A 174 6.43 2.79 8.64
CA LEU A 174 6.88 2.56 10.02
C LEU A 174 8.33 2.04 10.07
N GLU A 175 8.72 1.15 9.17
CA GLU A 175 10.12 0.68 9.06
C GLU A 175 11.06 1.79 8.61
N SER A 176 10.63 2.67 7.70
CA SER A 176 11.38 3.85 7.27
C SER A 176 11.61 4.82 8.44
N LEU A 177 10.55 5.16 9.18
CA LEU A 177 10.63 6.00 10.39
C LEU A 177 11.54 5.38 11.45
N LYS A 178 11.45 4.06 11.68
CA LYS A 178 12.36 3.35 12.60
C LYS A 178 13.82 3.45 12.19
N LYS A 179 14.12 3.40 10.88
CA LYS A 179 15.49 3.53 10.37
C LYS A 179 16.06 4.93 10.57
N GLN A 180 15.23 5.97 10.48
CA GLN A 180 15.65 7.36 10.72
C GLN A 180 16.13 7.60 12.17
N LEU A 181 15.66 6.80 13.13
CA LEU A 181 15.97 6.96 14.56
C LEU A 181 17.32 6.36 15.02
N ASN A 182 18.11 5.74 14.12
CA ASN A 182 19.35 5.01 14.44
C ASN A 182 19.32 4.33 15.84
N PRO A 183 18.58 3.22 16.01
CA PRO A 183 18.28 2.66 17.33
C PRO A 183 19.55 2.34 18.15
N HIS A 184 20.64 1.98 17.47
CA HIS A 184 21.92 1.72 18.13
C HIS A 184 22.53 2.98 18.77
N PHE A 185 22.48 4.13 18.08
CA PHE A 185 22.88 5.41 18.68
C PHE A 185 22.02 5.70 19.92
N LEU A 186 20.71 5.54 19.79
CA LEU A 186 19.74 5.86 20.85
C LEU A 186 19.95 5.01 22.12
N PHE A 187 20.11 3.69 21.98
CA PHE A 187 20.41 2.80 23.12
C PHE A 187 21.76 3.13 23.77
N ASN A 188 22.80 3.41 22.97
CA ASN A 188 24.11 3.73 23.51
C ASN A 188 24.10 5.07 24.24
N THR A 189 23.42 6.09 23.70
CA THR A 189 23.28 7.39 24.35
C THR A 189 22.55 7.25 25.68
N LEU A 190 21.45 6.49 25.74
CA LEU A 190 20.75 6.21 27.00
C LEU A 190 21.64 5.50 28.03
N ASN A 191 22.46 4.53 27.61
CA ASN A 191 23.40 3.84 28.50
C ASN A 191 24.49 4.79 29.04
N SER A 192 25.01 5.69 28.20
CA SER A 192 25.96 6.73 28.64
C SER A 192 25.32 7.68 29.64
N ILE A 193 24.08 8.10 29.40
CA ILE A 193 23.32 8.93 30.34
C ILE A 193 23.13 8.18 31.67
N TYR A 194 22.74 6.91 31.63
CA TYR A 194 22.57 6.09 32.83
C TYR A 194 23.86 6.01 33.66
N ALA A 195 25.01 5.80 33.01
CA ALA A 195 26.31 5.82 33.69
C ALA A 195 26.65 7.20 34.26
N LEU A 196 26.31 8.29 33.55
CA LEU A 196 26.53 9.67 34.00
C LEU A 196 25.70 10.04 35.23
N ILE A 197 24.50 9.47 35.43
CA ILE A 197 23.65 9.78 36.60
C ILE A 197 24.41 9.57 37.91
N ALA A 198 25.23 8.51 38.00
CA ALA A 198 26.01 8.21 39.20
C ALA A 198 27.23 9.12 39.40
N ILE A 199 27.75 9.72 38.33
CA ILE A 199 28.99 10.52 38.33
C ILE A 199 28.69 12.02 38.43
N SER A 200 27.74 12.50 37.63
CA SER A 200 27.34 13.89 37.54
C SER A 200 25.87 13.99 37.08
N PRO A 201 24.93 14.11 38.03
CA PRO A 201 23.50 14.27 37.74
C PRO A 201 23.22 15.46 36.81
N ASP A 202 23.93 16.58 36.98
CA ASP A 202 23.75 17.78 36.16
C ASP A 202 24.10 17.52 34.68
N LYS A 203 25.22 16.84 34.41
CA LYS A 203 25.61 16.43 33.05
C LYS A 203 24.63 15.42 32.45
N ALA A 204 24.09 14.52 33.27
CA ALA A 204 23.07 13.57 32.83
C ALA A 204 21.77 14.30 32.44
N GLN A 205 21.33 15.29 33.22
CA GLN A 205 20.15 16.10 32.91
C GLN A 205 20.35 16.90 31.61
N GLN A 206 21.52 17.50 31.42
CA GLN A 206 21.88 18.18 30.18
C GLN A 206 21.83 17.21 28.99
N ALA A 207 22.40 16.01 29.11
CA ALA A 207 22.37 15.01 28.06
C ALA A 207 20.96 14.56 27.68
N VAL A 208 20.05 14.42 28.66
CA VAL A 208 18.62 14.14 28.38
C VAL A 208 17.98 15.28 27.59
N HIS A 209 18.30 16.53 27.92
CA HIS A 209 17.80 17.70 27.19
C HIS A 209 18.29 17.71 25.73
N GLU A 210 19.60 17.53 25.51
CA GLU A 210 20.21 17.46 24.18
C GLU A 210 19.62 16.32 23.33
N LEU A 211 19.45 15.14 23.93
CA LEU A 211 18.81 13.99 23.26
C LEU A 211 17.36 14.29 22.86
N SER A 212 16.60 14.97 23.73
CA SER A 212 15.22 15.38 23.44
C SER A 212 15.15 16.35 22.26
N GLN A 213 16.09 17.30 22.17
CA GLN A 213 16.18 18.23 21.05
C GLN A 213 16.50 17.51 19.73
N LEU A 214 17.47 16.58 19.73
CA LEU A 214 17.79 15.79 18.54
C LEU A 214 16.60 14.94 18.06
N LEU A 215 15.93 14.23 18.97
CA LEU A 215 14.77 13.41 18.62
C LEU A 215 13.62 14.27 18.09
N ARG A 216 13.42 15.46 18.65
CA ARG A 216 12.40 16.38 18.15
C ARG A 216 12.69 16.80 16.71
N TYR A 217 13.94 17.15 16.41
CA TYR A 217 14.35 17.53 15.07
C TYR A 217 14.12 16.38 14.08
N VAL A 218 14.59 15.17 14.40
CA VAL A 218 14.44 13.99 13.52
C VAL A 218 12.97 13.56 13.31
N LEU A 219 12.12 13.68 14.34
CA LEU A 219 10.74 13.15 14.29
C LEU A 219 9.71 14.14 13.72
N TYR A 220 9.91 15.44 13.95
CA TYR A 220 8.90 16.45 13.60
C TYR A 220 9.29 17.29 12.40
N GLU A 221 10.58 17.37 12.05
CA GLU A 221 11.01 18.13 10.88
C GLU A 221 10.75 17.35 9.59
N ASN A 222 9.64 17.68 8.93
CA ASN A 222 9.22 17.06 7.67
C ASN A 222 9.30 18.04 6.50
N SER A 223 9.84 19.24 6.71
CA SER A 223 9.97 20.25 5.66
C SER A 223 11.01 19.81 4.63
N PRO A 224 10.79 20.08 3.33
CA PRO A 224 11.77 19.75 2.28
C PRO A 224 13.10 20.50 2.48
N THR A 225 13.04 21.66 3.14
CA THR A 225 14.19 22.49 3.50
C THR A 225 14.00 23.13 4.87
N VAL A 226 15.11 23.39 5.56
CA VAL A 226 15.20 24.01 6.89
C VAL A 226 16.19 25.17 6.89
N PRO A 227 16.06 26.17 7.78
CA PRO A 227 17.10 27.16 8.02
C PRO A 227 18.45 26.50 8.36
N ILE A 228 19.55 27.02 7.80
CA ILE A 228 20.90 26.52 8.11
C ILE A 228 21.19 26.58 9.61
N GLN A 229 20.65 27.58 10.31
CA GLN A 229 20.80 27.73 11.76
C GLN A 229 20.25 26.51 12.52
N ASP A 230 19.15 25.92 12.06
CA ASP A 230 18.54 24.74 12.70
C ASP A 230 19.41 23.51 12.51
N GLU A 231 19.98 23.33 11.31
CA GLU A 231 20.93 22.25 11.04
C GLU A 231 22.22 22.41 11.85
N LEU A 232 22.77 23.63 11.96
CA LEU A 232 23.95 23.89 12.80
C LEU A 232 23.67 23.61 14.28
N THR A 233 22.51 24.01 14.77
CA THR A 233 22.06 23.73 16.15
C THR A 233 21.92 22.22 16.37
N PHE A 234 21.35 21.50 15.40
CA PHE A 234 21.25 20.05 15.43
C PHE A 234 22.64 19.39 15.51
N ILE A 235 23.61 19.83 14.70
CA ILE A 235 24.98 19.31 14.72
C ILE A 235 25.69 19.63 16.04
N ASP A 236 25.55 20.85 16.58
CA ASP A 236 26.13 21.24 17.86
C ASP A 236 25.64 20.32 18.99
N ASN A 237 24.33 20.10 19.07
CA ASN A 237 23.71 19.23 20.07
C ASN A 237 24.16 17.77 19.92
N TYR A 238 24.29 17.29 18.68
CA TYR A 238 24.82 15.96 18.39
C TYR A 238 26.27 15.81 18.87
N VAL A 239 27.12 16.80 18.58
CA VAL A 239 28.53 16.79 18.98
C VAL A 239 28.66 16.86 20.50
N LYS A 240 27.84 17.66 21.21
CA LYS A 240 27.82 17.69 22.68
C LYS A 240 27.52 16.32 23.28
N LEU A 241 26.53 15.60 22.75
CA LEU A 241 26.22 14.23 23.21
C LEU A 241 27.38 13.27 22.94
N MET A 242 28.00 13.35 21.76
CA MET A 242 29.13 12.49 21.43
C MET A 242 30.37 12.79 22.27
N LYS A 243 30.62 14.06 22.62
CA LYS A 243 31.65 14.47 23.59
C LYS A 243 31.42 13.82 24.95
N LEU A 244 30.18 13.80 25.45
CA LEU A 244 29.85 13.13 26.71
C LEU A 244 30.10 11.62 26.67
N ARG A 245 29.89 10.98 25.52
CA ARG A 245 30.11 9.53 25.34
C ARG A 245 31.60 9.16 25.31
N ILE A 246 32.42 9.95 24.64
CA ILE A 246 33.87 9.68 24.46
C ILE A 246 34.67 10.14 25.69
N GLY A 247 34.18 11.18 26.38
CA GLY A 247 34.89 11.84 27.47
C GLY A 247 36.09 12.66 26.97
N ASP A 248 36.92 13.13 27.89
CA ASP A 248 38.03 14.06 27.60
C ASP A 248 39.25 13.40 26.93
N LYS A 249 39.10 12.19 26.39
CA LYS A 249 40.21 11.40 25.85
C LYS A 249 40.67 11.82 24.46
N MET A 250 39.83 12.56 23.73
CA MET A 250 40.08 12.92 22.33
C MET A 250 39.68 14.37 22.07
N PRO A 251 40.60 15.23 21.60
CA PRO A 251 40.28 16.58 21.15
C PRO A 251 39.25 16.59 20.02
N ILE A 252 38.19 17.37 20.20
CA ILE A 252 37.12 17.56 19.21
C ILE A 252 36.95 19.06 18.97
N ASN A 253 37.50 19.53 17.85
CA ASN A 253 37.46 20.93 17.43
C ASN A 253 36.23 21.17 16.56
N VAL A 254 35.42 22.15 16.93
CA VAL A 254 34.12 22.42 16.29
C VAL A 254 34.05 23.90 15.95
N THR A 255 33.74 24.22 14.71
CA THR A 255 33.46 25.58 14.24
C THR A 255 32.16 25.55 13.46
N LEU A 256 31.10 26.15 14.01
CA LEU A 256 29.78 26.22 13.40
C LEU A 256 29.41 27.70 13.30
N ASP A 257 29.24 28.20 12.09
CA ASP A 257 28.99 29.62 11.84
C ASP A 257 28.06 29.80 10.65
N SER A 258 26.89 30.37 10.90
CA SER A 258 25.91 30.69 9.85
C SER A 258 26.29 31.93 9.04
N GLY A 259 27.29 32.71 9.49
CA GLY A 259 27.81 33.87 8.78
C GLY A 259 26.72 34.87 8.36
N ASP A 260 26.74 35.23 7.08
CA ASP A 260 25.76 36.13 6.43
C ASP A 260 24.49 35.41 5.94
N CYS A 261 24.39 34.10 6.17
CA CYS A 261 23.39 33.21 5.58
C CYS A 261 22.26 32.80 6.55
N ASN A 262 21.91 33.61 7.55
CA ASN A 262 20.93 33.18 8.57
C ASN A 262 19.56 32.75 8.00
N ASP A 263 19.14 33.30 6.86
CA ASP A 263 17.88 32.95 6.18
C ASP A 263 18.04 31.87 5.10
N CYS A 264 19.23 31.31 4.93
CA CYS A 264 19.48 30.29 3.93
C CYS A 264 18.84 28.96 4.31
N HIS A 265 18.22 28.31 3.32
CA HIS A 265 17.50 27.06 3.51
C HIS A 265 18.24 25.90 2.83
N ILE A 266 18.39 24.79 3.56
CA ILE A 266 19.06 23.57 3.09
C ILE A 266 18.21 22.33 3.35
N ALA A 267 18.54 21.23 2.69
CA ALA A 267 17.91 19.95 3.01
C ALA A 267 18.30 19.51 4.43
N PRO A 268 17.36 19.04 5.26
CA PRO A 268 17.65 18.67 6.65
C PRO A 268 18.54 17.43 6.73
N LEU A 269 19.29 17.28 7.82
CA LEU A 269 20.14 16.10 8.08
C LEU A 269 21.17 15.86 6.97
N LEU A 270 21.75 16.93 6.41
CA LEU A 270 22.79 16.86 5.37
C LEU A 270 24.15 16.52 5.98
N PHE A 271 24.49 17.18 7.09
CA PHE A 271 25.83 17.09 7.68
C PHE A 271 25.97 15.95 8.69
N ILE A 272 24.85 15.33 9.11
CA ILE A 272 24.89 14.29 10.14
C ILE A 272 25.70 13.07 9.70
N SER A 273 25.57 12.63 8.44
CA SER A 273 26.26 11.43 7.96
C SER A 273 27.80 11.55 8.02
N PRO A 274 28.44 12.62 7.51
CA PRO A 274 29.88 12.76 7.63
C PRO A 274 30.33 13.01 9.08
N VAL A 275 29.52 13.70 9.91
CA VAL A 275 29.80 13.87 11.34
C VAL A 275 29.75 12.53 12.10
N GLU A 276 28.73 11.70 11.87
CA GLU A 276 28.63 10.35 12.44
C GLU A 276 29.83 9.49 12.06
N ASN A 277 30.24 9.54 10.78
CA ASN A 277 31.41 8.82 10.30
C ASN A 277 32.68 9.28 11.02
N ALA A 278 32.87 10.59 11.21
CA ALA A 278 34.02 11.11 11.94
C ALA A 278 34.10 10.57 13.38
N PHE A 279 32.98 10.49 14.09
CA PHE A 279 32.97 9.88 15.44
C PHE A 279 33.12 8.36 15.45
N LYS A 280 32.63 7.68 14.41
CA LYS A 280 32.71 6.23 14.30
C LYS A 280 34.15 5.76 14.11
N TYR A 281 34.90 6.43 13.24
CA TYR A 281 36.28 6.06 12.87
C TYR A 281 37.36 6.89 13.58
N GLY A 282 37.00 8.06 14.10
CA GLY A 282 37.92 9.00 14.75
C GLY A 282 38.44 8.55 16.12
N ASN A 283 37.70 7.68 16.82
CA ASN A 283 38.11 7.18 18.13
C ASN A 283 39.14 6.06 18.01
N THR A 284 40.37 6.41 17.63
CA THR A 284 41.48 5.46 17.42
C THR A 284 42.15 5.01 18.72
N GLY A 285 41.87 5.70 19.83
CA GLY A 285 42.52 5.49 21.13
C GLY A 285 43.99 5.95 21.19
N ARG A 286 44.50 6.61 20.14
CA ARG A 286 45.86 7.16 20.09
C ARG A 286 45.89 8.57 20.70
N SER A 287 46.92 8.86 21.50
CA SER A 287 47.14 10.19 22.05
C SER A 287 47.55 11.17 20.94
N GLY A 288 46.80 12.25 20.79
CA GLY A 288 47.06 13.31 19.80
C GLY A 288 46.12 13.31 18.59
N ASP A 289 45.33 12.26 18.41
CA ASP A 289 44.32 12.17 17.35
C ASP A 289 43.15 13.11 17.65
N SER A 290 42.57 13.70 16.62
CA SER A 290 41.46 14.65 16.76
C SER A 290 40.35 14.44 15.74
N ILE A 291 39.18 14.98 16.08
CA ILE A 291 38.09 15.20 15.14
C ILE A 291 37.94 16.71 14.95
N ASP A 292 38.05 17.16 13.71
CA ASP A 292 37.83 18.55 13.32
C ASP A 292 36.54 18.63 12.49
N ILE A 293 35.61 19.48 12.94
CA ILE A 293 34.31 19.71 12.28
C ILE A 293 34.19 21.22 12.06
N SER A 294 34.11 21.64 10.81
CA SER A 294 33.90 23.03 10.42
C SER A 294 32.73 23.11 9.45
N ILE A 295 31.69 23.86 9.81
CA ILE A 295 30.55 24.15 8.93
C ILE A 295 30.30 25.65 9.00
N VAL A 296 30.64 26.32 7.91
CA VAL A 296 30.64 27.79 7.85
C VAL A 296 29.93 28.24 6.59
N CYS A 297 29.01 29.19 6.70
CA CYS A 297 28.47 29.90 5.54
C CYS A 297 29.19 31.23 5.33
N ARG A 298 29.63 31.49 4.10
CA ARG A 298 30.20 32.78 3.67
C ARG A 298 29.83 33.04 2.23
N GLU A 299 29.49 34.28 1.91
CA GLU A 299 29.30 34.74 0.52
C GLU A 299 28.24 33.90 -0.23
N GLY A 300 27.19 33.47 0.47
CA GLY A 300 26.11 32.65 -0.11
C GLY A 300 26.50 31.19 -0.41
N SER A 301 27.65 30.73 0.08
CA SER A 301 28.09 29.33 -0.02
C SER A 301 28.33 28.73 1.36
N ILE A 302 27.90 27.48 1.52
CA ILE A 302 28.16 26.69 2.73
C ILE A 302 29.36 25.80 2.48
N HIS A 303 30.35 25.91 3.37
CA HIS A 303 31.56 25.09 3.39
C HIS A 303 31.50 24.16 4.59
N CYS A 304 31.46 22.86 4.32
CA CYS A 304 31.54 21.80 5.33
C CYS A 304 32.87 21.06 5.15
N HIS A 305 33.71 21.12 6.17
CA HIS A 305 35.00 20.45 6.24
C HIS A 305 35.04 19.58 7.50
N ILE A 306 35.18 18.27 7.32
CA ILE A 306 35.23 17.31 8.41
C ILE A 306 36.45 16.43 8.24
N ALA A 307 37.29 16.35 9.27
CA ALA A 307 38.52 15.58 9.25
C ALA A 307 38.70 14.78 10.54
N ASN A 308 38.98 13.49 10.42
CA ASN A 308 39.27 12.63 11.57
C ASN A 308 40.49 11.74 11.30
N ASN A 309 41.26 11.44 12.34
CA ASN A 309 42.24 10.36 12.25
C ASN A 309 41.53 9.00 12.12
N PHE A 310 42.21 7.99 11.57
CA PHE A 310 41.69 6.63 11.50
C PHE A 310 42.80 5.59 11.70
N ILE A 311 42.43 4.33 11.96
CA ILE A 311 43.40 3.22 12.09
C ILE A 311 43.55 2.52 10.74
N ASP A 312 44.78 2.20 10.32
CA ASP A 312 45.07 1.54 9.03
C ASP A 312 44.29 0.23 8.79
N SER A 313 43.93 -0.51 9.85
CA SER A 313 43.08 -1.70 9.75
C SER A 313 41.68 -1.40 9.20
N GLU A 314 41.19 -0.17 9.41
CA GLU A 314 39.88 0.30 8.97
C GLU A 314 39.92 0.94 7.58
N LYS A 315 41.11 1.07 6.95
CA LYS A 315 41.27 1.69 5.63
C LYS A 315 40.42 1.02 4.54
N ARG A 316 40.27 -0.31 4.62
CA ARG A 316 39.40 -1.09 3.74
C ARG A 316 37.91 -0.86 4.02
N ASP A 317 37.55 -0.66 5.29
CA ASP A 317 36.18 -0.40 5.72
C ASP A 317 35.78 1.06 5.48
N ILE A 318 36.69 2.01 5.52
CA ILE A 318 36.45 3.40 5.12
C ILE A 318 36.21 3.48 3.61
N ALA A 319 36.99 2.72 2.83
CA ALA A 319 36.79 2.59 1.38
C ALA A 319 35.48 1.85 1.01
N SER A 320 35.03 0.89 1.82
CA SER A 320 33.82 0.08 1.57
C SER A 320 32.54 0.61 2.25
N SER A 321 32.66 1.36 3.35
CA SER A 321 31.58 2.09 4.04
C SER A 321 31.10 3.32 3.26
N GLY A 322 31.55 3.44 2.01
CA GLY A 322 31.14 4.46 1.04
C GLY A 322 29.63 4.54 0.83
N ILE A 323 28.80 3.60 1.31
CA ILE A 323 27.33 3.66 1.19
C ILE A 323 26.78 4.99 1.76
N GLY A 324 27.27 5.46 2.91
CA GLY A 324 26.82 6.73 3.50
C GLY A 324 27.18 7.94 2.63
N ASN A 325 28.45 8.04 2.21
CA ASN A 325 28.94 9.14 1.36
C ASN A 325 28.42 9.06 -0.08
N VAL A 326 28.17 7.86 -0.62
CA VAL A 326 27.56 7.64 -1.94
C VAL A 326 26.09 8.06 -1.91
N ASN A 327 25.35 7.71 -0.85
CA ASN A 327 23.98 8.16 -0.68
C ASN A 327 23.91 9.67 -0.50
N LEU A 328 24.84 10.26 0.26
CA LEU A 328 24.93 11.71 0.45
C LEU A 328 25.26 12.42 -0.87
N ARG A 329 26.25 11.94 -1.63
CA ARG A 329 26.59 12.49 -2.95
C ARG A 329 25.39 12.42 -3.91
N ARG A 330 24.72 11.27 -3.99
CA ARG A 330 23.50 11.12 -4.79
C ARG A 330 22.39 12.07 -4.34
N ARG A 331 22.24 12.29 -3.03
CA ARG A 331 21.26 13.23 -2.47
C ARG A 331 21.60 14.67 -2.84
N LEU A 332 22.87 15.06 -2.79
CA LEU A 332 23.34 16.37 -3.24
C LEU A 332 23.06 16.59 -4.73
N ASP A 333 23.39 15.61 -5.57
CA ASP A 333 23.15 15.68 -7.02
C ASP A 333 21.65 15.84 -7.35
N LEU A 334 20.77 15.16 -6.60
CA LEU A 334 19.32 15.22 -6.81
C LEU A 334 18.70 16.55 -6.37
N ILE A 335 19.21 17.17 -5.30
CA ILE A 335 18.62 18.37 -4.71
C ILE A 335 19.25 19.65 -5.27
N TYR A 336 20.58 19.66 -5.40
CA TYR A 336 21.36 20.85 -5.76
C TYR A 336 21.99 20.75 -7.16
N GLY A 337 22.08 19.55 -7.74
CA GLY A 337 22.73 19.35 -9.04
C GLY A 337 24.14 19.94 -9.04
N ASN A 338 24.43 20.79 -10.03
CA ASN A 338 25.75 21.42 -10.19
C ASN A 338 26.06 22.51 -9.14
N LYS A 339 25.14 22.81 -8.21
CA LYS A 339 25.36 23.78 -7.13
C LYS A 339 26.03 23.17 -5.89
N ALA A 340 26.23 21.87 -5.86
CA ALA A 340 26.91 21.20 -4.75
C ALA A 340 28.07 20.34 -5.25
N GLU A 341 29.17 20.34 -4.51
CA GLU A 341 30.31 19.48 -4.74
C GLU A 341 30.72 18.81 -3.43
N MET A 342 31.09 17.52 -3.50
CA MET A 342 31.59 16.77 -2.36
C MET A 342 32.80 15.93 -2.76
N SER A 343 33.92 16.12 -2.08
CA SER A 343 35.15 15.35 -2.26
C SER A 343 35.56 14.68 -0.95
N THR A 344 36.29 13.57 -1.09
CA THR A 344 36.80 12.80 0.04
C THR A 344 38.25 12.46 -0.24
N LYS A 345 39.14 12.69 0.71
CA LYS A 345 40.57 12.38 0.57
C LYS A 345 41.11 11.71 1.82
N ILE A 346 42.14 10.90 1.62
CA ILE A 346 42.98 10.39 2.71
C ILE A 346 44.31 11.13 2.61
N ASP A 347 44.68 11.84 3.67
CA ASP A 347 45.95 12.55 3.78
C ASP A 347 46.69 12.04 5.02
N GLY A 348 47.74 11.24 4.81
CA GLY A 348 48.41 10.51 5.88
C GLY A 348 47.47 9.55 6.61
N ASP A 349 47.27 9.81 7.90
CA ASP A 349 46.39 9.09 8.81
C ASP A 349 45.02 9.78 9.02
N ARG A 350 44.73 10.82 8.22
CA ARG A 350 43.49 11.58 8.29
C ARG A 350 42.58 11.26 7.12
N TYR A 351 41.31 11.02 7.42
CA TYR A 351 40.23 10.97 6.46
C TYR A 351 39.51 12.32 6.46
N ILE A 352 39.36 12.92 5.28
CA ILE A 352 38.84 14.28 5.12
C ILE A 352 37.66 14.25 4.14
N VAL A 353 36.59 14.92 4.54
CA VAL A 353 35.39 15.17 3.74
C VAL A 353 35.24 16.67 3.56
N ASP A 354 35.25 17.10 2.31
CA ASP A 354 35.03 18.49 1.92
C ASP A 354 33.73 18.56 1.10
N MET A 355 32.82 19.46 1.49
CA MET A 355 31.56 19.70 0.81
C MET A 355 31.33 21.21 0.68
N ILE A 356 30.92 21.63 -0.52
CA ILE A 356 30.57 23.01 -0.83
C ILE A 356 29.17 23.01 -1.44
N ILE A 357 28.29 23.87 -0.93
CA ILE A 357 26.93 24.07 -1.45
C ILE A 357 26.74 25.56 -1.71
N THR A 358 26.53 25.93 -2.97
CA THR A 358 26.19 27.29 -3.38
C THR A 358 24.67 27.45 -3.42
N LEU A 359 24.13 28.42 -2.70
CA LEU A 359 22.68 28.57 -2.50
C LEU A 359 22.01 29.39 -3.61
#